data_AF-A0A2H5Z5L1-F1
#
_entry.id   AF-A0A2H5Z5L1-F1
#
_cell.length_a   1.000
_cell.length_b   1.000
_cell.length_c   1.000
_cell.angle_alpha   90.00
_cell.angle_beta   90.00
_cell.angle_gamma   90.00
#
_symmetry.space_group_name_H-M   'P 1'
#
loop_
_entity.id
_entity.type
_entity.pdbx_description
1 polymer ?
#
loop_
_entity_poly.entity_id
_entity_poly.type
_entity_poly.pdbx_seq_one_letter_code
_entity_poly.pdbx_strand_id
1 'polypeptide(L)' 'MTFAGLVHQPTPLRLLAGLAPLPAEAEVEFTNLRDLLGLTDGNLSAHLSRLDEAGYVSFLKTVVGRKARTFI' A
#
# COMPACT_ATOMS: atom_id res chain seq x y z
N MET A 1 -1.51 7.58 -16.48
CA MET A 1 -1.96 6.19 -16.26
C MET A 1 -3.47 6.21 -16.04
N THR A 2 -4.25 5.33 -16.69
CA THR A 2 -5.72 5.27 -16.46
C THR A 2 -6.03 4.36 -15.27
N PHE A 3 -7.13 4.63 -14.56
CA PHE A 3 -7.58 3.79 -13.43
C PHE A 3 -7.74 2.32 -13.86
N ALA A 4 -8.40 2.07 -14.99
CA ALA A 4 -8.58 0.72 -15.54
C ALA A 4 -7.25 0.00 -15.82
N GLY A 5 -6.20 0.72 -16.24
CA GLY A 5 -4.87 0.14 -16.43
C GLY A 5 -4.18 -0.24 -15.13
N LEU A 6 -4.47 0.47 -14.03
CA LEU A 6 -3.87 0.25 -12.72
C LEU A 6 -4.50 -0.94 -11.98
N VAL A 7 -5.80 -1.15 -12.15
CA VAL A 7 -6.56 -2.21 -11.45
C VAL A 7 -6.91 -3.43 -12.30
N HIS A 8 -6.36 -3.54 -13.52
CA HIS A 8 -6.56 -4.71 -14.38
C HIS A 8 -6.15 -6.01 -13.67
N GLN A 9 -5.09 -5.96 -12.87
CA GLN A 9 -4.65 -7.10 -12.06
C GLN A 9 -5.38 -7.08 -10.70
N PRO A 10 -5.69 -8.26 -10.11
CA PRO A 10 -6.48 -8.33 -8.88
C PRO A 10 -5.79 -7.68 -7.66
N THR A 11 -4.46 -7.60 -7.65
CA THR A 11 -3.70 -7.14 -6.49
C THR A 11 -3.88 -5.64 -6.17
N PRO A 12 -3.72 -4.70 -7.13
CA PRO A 12 -4.05 -3.28 -6.91
C PRO A 12 -5.49 -3.04 -6.45
N LEU A 13 -6.45 -3.79 -7.01
CA LEU A 13 -7.84 -3.68 -6.58
C LEU A 13 -8.02 -4.13 -5.12
N ARG A 14 -7.39 -5.24 -4.72
CA ARG A 14 -7.40 -5.72 -3.33
C ARG A 14 -6.73 -4.75 -2.37
N LEU A 15 -5.66 -4.08 -2.79
CA LEU A 15 -5.00 -3.02 -2.01
C LEU A 15 -5.94 -1.85 -1.76
N LEU A 16 -6.51 -1.29 -2.83
CA LEU A 16 -7.45 -0.18 -2.71
C LEU A 16 -8.69 -0.57 -1.90
N ALA A 17 -9.23 -1.78 -2.08
CA ALA A 17 -10.36 -2.27 -1.32
C ALA A 17 -10.05 -2.47 0.17
N GLY A 18 -8.82 -2.88 0.52
CA GLY A 18 -8.38 -3.01 1.91
C GLY A 18 -8.18 -1.67 2.61
N LEU A 19 -7.80 -0.63 1.87
CA LEU A 19 -7.57 0.72 2.39
C LEU A 19 -8.84 1.59 2.40
N ALA A 20 -9.77 1.36 1.46
CA ALA A 20 -10.99 2.17 1.30
C ALA A 20 -11.86 2.37 2.55
N PRO A 21 -11.97 1.42 3.50
CA PRO A 21 -12.75 1.63 4.72
C PRO A 21 -12.07 2.55 5.75
N LEU A 22 -10.79 2.87 5.56
CA LEU A 22 -10.01 3.65 6.51
C LEU A 22 -10.19 5.16 6.26
N PRO A 23 -10.09 5.98 7.32
CA PRO A 23 -9.93 7.43 7.17
C PRO A 23 -8.74 7.78 6.26
N ALA A 24 -8.81 8.93 5.57
CA ALA A 24 -7.74 9.36 4.67
C ALA A 24 -6.39 9.58 5.37
N GLU A 25 -6.42 9.82 6.68
CA GLU A 25 -5.25 10.05 7.53
C GLU A 25 -4.78 8.79 8.26
N ALA A 26 -5.42 7.65 8.01
CA ALA A 26 -5.07 6.41 8.66
C ALA A 26 -3.75 5.85 8.11
N GLU A 27 -2.86 5.47 9.01
CA GLU A 27 -1.58 4.86 8.68
C GLU A 27 -1.66 3.34 8.86
N VAL A 28 -1.28 2.59 7.82
CA VAL A 28 -1.19 1.12 7.86
C VAL A 28 0.26 0.70 7.70
N GLU A 29 0.77 -0.10 8.64
CA GLU A 29 2.13 -0.63 8.52
C GLU A 29 2.25 -1.56 7.30
N PHE A 30 3.31 -1.40 6.52
CA PHE A 30 3.57 -2.19 5.30
C PHE A 30 3.50 -3.70 5.54
N THR A 31 4.05 -4.17 6.66
CA THR A 31 4.03 -5.57 7.06
C THR A 31 2.62 -6.08 7.34
N ASN A 32 1.77 -5.27 7.96
CA ASN A 32 0.38 -5.63 8.20
C ASN A 32 -0.38 -5.79 6.88
N LEU A 33 -0.19 -4.87 5.94
CA LEU A 33 -0.83 -4.92 4.63
C LEU A 33 -0.34 -6.13 3.80
N ARG A 34 0.95 -6.44 3.89
CA ARG A 34 1.55 -7.63 3.29
C ARG A 34 0.90 -8.91 3.81
N ASP A 35 0.85 -9.04 5.13
CA ASP A 35 0.37 -10.25 5.80
C ASP A 35 -1.14 -10.42 5.56
N LEU A 36 -1.91 -9.32 5.62
CA LEU A 36 -3.34 -9.30 5.30
C LEU A 36 -3.65 -9.77 3.88
N LEU A 37 -2.82 -9.37 2.90
CA LEU A 37 -3.07 -9.67 1.49
C LEU A 37 -2.38 -10.95 1.00
N GLY A 38 -1.51 -11.55 1.82
CA GLY A 38 -0.73 -12.73 1.47
C GLY A 38 0.26 -12.47 0.34
N LEU A 39 0.86 -11.27 0.30
CA LEU A 39 1.79 -10.86 -0.74
C LEU A 39 3.25 -11.01 -0.27
N THR A 40 4.18 -11.05 -1.22
CA THR A 40 5.60 -10.87 -0.91
C THR A 40 5.94 -9.39 -0.83
N ASP A 41 6.99 -9.02 -0.10
CA ASP A 41 7.49 -7.63 0.00
C ASP A 41 7.69 -6.99 -1.38
N GLY A 42 8.28 -7.72 -2.32
CA GLY A 42 8.53 -7.22 -3.69
C GLY A 42 7.25 -6.97 -4.48
N ASN A 43 6.26 -7.86 -4.36
CA ASN A 43 4.98 -7.72 -5.05
C ASN A 43 4.19 -6.53 -4.48
N LEU A 44 4.11 -6.44 -3.15
CA LEU A 44 3.44 -5.35 -2.47
C LEU A 44 4.09 -3.99 -2.79
N SER A 45 5.42 -3.90 -2.66
CA SER A 45 6.17 -2.68 -2.94
C SER A 45 5.95 -2.18 -4.38
N ALA A 46 6.04 -3.08 -5.37
CA ALA A 46 5.85 -2.72 -6.77
C ALA A 46 4.43 -2.21 -7.08
N HIS A 47 3.39 -2.70 -6.39
CA HIS A 47 2.03 -2.19 -6.55
C HIS A 47 1.82 -0.87 -5.81
N LEU A 48 2.28 -0.76 -4.57
CA LEU A 48 2.16 0.47 -3.80
C LEU A 48 2.92 1.64 -4.45
N SER A 49 4.11 1.42 -5.03
CA SER A 49 4.81 2.47 -5.78
C SER A 49 3.99 3.00 -6.96
N ARG A 50 3.28 2.13 -7.69
CA ARG A 50 2.41 2.57 -8.80
C ARG A 50 1.17 3.32 -8.30
N LEU A 51 0.64 2.93 -7.14
CA LEU A 51 -0.48 3.61 -6.50
C LEU A 51 -0.05 5.00 -5.99
N ASP A 52 1.15 5.11 -5.42
CA ASP A 52 1.79 6.36 -4.95
C ASP A 52 2.06 7.32 -6.13
N GLU A 53 2.66 6.83 -7.22
CA GLU A 53 2.84 7.59 -8.47
C GLU A 53 1.51 8.10 -9.06
N ALA A 54 0.42 7.39 -8.81
CA ALA A 54 -0.92 7.76 -9.25
C ALA A 54 -1.71 8.56 -8.19
N GLY A 55 -1.13 8.85 -7.03
CA GLY A 55 -1.71 9.66 -5.97
C GLY A 55 -2.81 8.98 -5.15
N TYR A 56 -2.88 7.64 -5.16
CA TYR A 56 -3.87 6.89 -4.37
C TYR A 56 -3.42 6.58 -2.94
N VAL A 57 -2.11 6.54 -2.70
CA VAL A 57 -1.51 6.26 -1.39
C VAL A 57 -0.27 7.14 -1.22
N SER A 58 0.31 7.16 -0.02
CA SER A 58 1.59 7.82 0.25
C SER A 58 2.43 6.96 1.18
N PHE A 59 3.74 7.18 1.24
CA PHE A 59 4.60 6.46 2.18
C PHE A 59 5.10 7.38 3.30
N LEU A 60 4.98 6.90 4.54
CA LEU A 60 5.65 7.49 5.70
C LEU A 60 6.70 6.53 6.25
N LYS A 61 7.97 6.96 6.22
CA LYS A 61 9.08 6.23 6.86
C LYS A 61 9.40 6.89 8.19
N THR A 62 9.31 6.11 9.26
CA THR A 62 9.62 6.58 10.61
C THR A 62 10.48 5.56 11.36
N VAL A 63 11.19 6.03 12.38
CA VAL A 63 12.00 5.17 13.26
C VAL A 63 11.26 5.05 14.59
N VAL A 64 10.75 3.85 14.88
CA VAL A 64 10.09 3.56 16.16
C VAL A 64 11.08 2.77 17.03
N GLY A 65 11.66 3.47 18.01
CA GLY A 65 12.74 2.93 18.84
C GLY A 65 14.03 2.76 18.04
N ARG A 66 14.45 1.51 17.79
CA ARG A 66 15.65 1.19 16.98
C ARG A 66 15.32 0.60 15.61
N LYS A 67 14.03 0.50 15.25
CA LYS A 67 13.58 -0.13 14.00
C LYS A 67 12.95 0.89 13.07
N ALA A 68 13.35 0.89 11.80
CA ALA A 68 12.64 1.61 10.75
C ALA A 68 11.32 0.89 10.46
N ARG A 69 10.25 1.67 10.33
CA ARG A 69 8.92 1.23 9.92
C ARG A 69 8.46 2.06 8.74
N THR A 70 7.68 1.43 7.87
CA THR A 70 7.06 2.08 6.72
C THR A 70 5.56 1.95 6.87
N PHE A 71 4.88 3.08 6.78
CA PHE A 71 3.43 3.19 6.80
C PHE A 71 2.95 3.66 5.43
N ILE A 72 1.76 3.20 5.06
CA ILE A 72 1.00 3.60 3.88
C ILE A 72 -0.21 4.38 4.36
#